data_AF-A0A5S4TGQ8-F1
#
_entry.id   AF-A0A5S4TGQ8-F1
#
_cell.length_a   1.000
_cell.length_b   1.000
_cell.length_c   1.000
_cell.angle_alpha   90.00
_cell.angle_beta   90.00
_cell.angle_gamma   90.00
#
_symmetry.space_group_name_H-M   'P 1'
#
loop_
_entity.id
_entity.type
_entity.pdbx_description
1 polymer ?
#
loop_
_entity_poly.entity_id
_entity_poly.type
_entity_poly.pdbx_seq_one_letter_code
_entity_poly.pdbx_strand_id
1 'polypeptide(L)'
;GTGNMKFMLNGALTLGTSDGANVEIHELVGDDNIYIFGEDSETVIDLYAKEAYKSSEFYARKAIKPLVDFIVSDAILAVGKKERLERLYNELINKDWFMTLLDLEDYIETKERMFADYEDRDVWLEKVLVNIAKAGFFSADRTIAQYNDEIWHLN
;
A
#
# COMPACT_ATOMS: atom_id res chain seq x y z
N GLY A 1 -7.76 -8.23 -1.44
CA GLY A 1 -7.68 -8.07 -2.90
C GLY A 1 -7.20 -9.37 -3.53
N THR A 2 -7.40 -9.59 -4.84
CA THR A 2 -6.84 -10.78 -5.54
C THR A 2 -5.68 -10.44 -6.47
N GLY A 3 -5.46 -9.15 -6.74
CA GLY A 3 -4.34 -8.68 -7.56
C GLY A 3 -2.98 -8.94 -6.89
N ASN A 4 -2.87 -8.68 -5.59
CA ASN A 4 -1.68 -8.96 -4.78
C ASN A 4 -1.30 -10.45 -4.80
N MET A 5 -2.28 -11.36 -4.72
CA MET A 5 -2.05 -12.82 -4.84
C MET A 5 -1.44 -13.20 -6.20
N LYS A 6 -1.91 -12.57 -7.29
CA LYS A 6 -1.36 -12.80 -8.64
C LYS A 6 0.08 -12.30 -8.75
N PHE A 7 0.38 -11.13 -8.20
CA PHE A 7 1.73 -10.57 -8.17
C PHE A 7 2.70 -11.45 -7.36
N MET A 8 2.29 -11.88 -6.16
CA MET A 8 3.03 -12.81 -5.32
C MET A 8 3.39 -14.10 -6.08
N LEU A 9 2.40 -14.72 -6.74
CA LEU A 9 2.61 -15.96 -7.51
C LEU A 9 3.57 -15.77 -8.70
N ASN A 10 3.61 -14.56 -9.29
CA ASN A 10 4.48 -14.24 -10.42
C ASN A 10 5.81 -13.62 -10.00
N GLY A 11 6.17 -13.68 -8.71
CA GLY A 11 7.48 -13.27 -8.22
C GLY A 11 7.68 -11.76 -8.07
N ALA A 12 6.60 -11.01 -7.88
CA ALA A 12 6.69 -9.62 -7.46
C ALA A 12 6.63 -9.52 -5.93
N LEU A 13 7.56 -8.76 -5.35
CA LEU A 13 7.53 -8.40 -3.93
C LEU A 13 6.48 -7.30 -3.71
N THR A 14 5.72 -7.42 -2.63
CA THR A 14 4.63 -6.48 -2.31
C THR A 14 5.19 -5.28 -1.55
N LEU A 15 4.81 -4.08 -2.00
CA LEU A 15 4.89 -2.82 -1.26
C LEU A 15 3.45 -2.37 -0.99
N GLY A 16 3.03 -2.39 0.28
CA GLY A 16 1.62 -2.15 0.60
C GLY A 16 1.37 -1.94 2.10
N THR A 17 0.19 -1.45 2.43
CA THR A 17 -0.26 -1.34 3.82
C THR A 17 -0.61 -2.72 4.40
N SER A 18 -0.64 -2.81 5.73
CA SER A 18 -1.07 -4.01 6.47
C SER A 18 -2.60 -4.16 6.48
N ASP A 19 -3.20 -4.27 5.30
CA ASP A 19 -4.66 -4.39 5.11
C ASP A 19 -5.05 -5.51 4.14
N GLY A 20 -6.22 -6.10 4.40
CA GLY A 20 -6.80 -7.21 3.67
C GLY A 20 -5.77 -8.33 3.41
N ALA A 21 -5.77 -8.85 2.19
CA ALA A 21 -4.92 -9.97 1.77
C ALA A 21 -3.40 -9.72 1.92
N ASN A 22 -2.93 -8.49 2.18
CA ASN A 22 -1.52 -8.26 2.49
C ASN A 22 -1.15 -8.79 3.88
N VAL A 23 -2.10 -8.84 4.82
CA VAL A 23 -1.89 -9.42 6.15
C VAL A 23 -1.59 -10.91 6.02
N GLU A 24 -2.43 -11.67 5.29
CA GLU A 24 -2.17 -13.10 5.08
C GLU A 24 -0.89 -13.35 4.28
N ILE A 25 -0.54 -12.48 3.31
CA ILE A 25 0.74 -12.60 2.59
C ILE A 25 1.89 -12.41 3.57
N HIS A 26 1.85 -11.36 4.39
CA HIS A 26 2.86 -11.04 5.38
C HIS A 26 3.07 -12.19 6.38
N GLU A 27 1.99 -12.75 6.93
CA GLU A 27 2.05 -13.91 7.83
C GLU A 27 2.71 -15.14 7.20
N LEU A 28 2.52 -15.36 5.90
CA LEU A 28 3.06 -16.53 5.19
C LEU A 28 4.53 -16.37 4.79
N VAL A 29 4.95 -15.16 4.41
CA VAL A 29 6.30 -14.90 3.89
C VAL A 29 7.26 -14.36 4.96
N GLY A 30 6.74 -13.76 6.03
CA GLY A 30 7.52 -13.13 7.10
C GLY A 30 8.04 -11.74 6.75
N ASP A 31 8.44 -11.00 7.78
CA ASP A 31 8.79 -9.57 7.75
C ASP A 31 9.88 -9.21 6.71
N ASP A 32 10.83 -10.12 6.46
CA ASP A 32 11.96 -9.86 5.55
C ASP A 32 11.59 -9.93 4.06
N ASN A 33 10.42 -10.52 3.73
CA ASN A 33 10.05 -10.91 2.36
C ASN A 33 8.88 -10.07 1.79
N ILE A 34 8.49 -9.00 2.47
CA ILE A 34 7.45 -8.05 2.05
C ILE A 34 7.80 -6.65 2.57
N TYR A 35 7.36 -5.60 1.88
CA TYR A 35 7.57 -4.21 2.28
C TYR A 35 6.26 -3.61 2.77
N ILE A 36 5.99 -3.75 4.07
CA ILE A 36 4.83 -3.13 4.71
C ILE A 36 5.19 -1.69 5.14
N PHE A 37 4.26 -0.76 4.93
CA PHE A 37 4.35 0.63 5.37
C PHE A 37 3.00 1.13 5.88
N GLY A 38 3.01 2.28 6.55
CA GLY A 38 1.83 3.01 7.00
C GLY A 38 1.29 2.51 8.34
N GLU A 39 0.29 3.23 8.83
CA GLU A 39 -0.38 2.91 10.08
C GLU A 39 -1.21 1.63 10.00
N ASP A 40 -1.41 0.98 11.16
CA ASP A 40 -2.28 -0.18 11.26
C ASP A 40 -3.77 0.21 11.16
N SER A 41 -4.60 -0.78 10.82
CA SER A 41 -6.05 -0.58 10.64
C SER A 41 -6.75 -0.07 11.90
N GLU A 42 -6.32 -0.46 13.11
CA GLU A 42 -6.93 0.01 14.36
C GLU A 42 -6.63 1.50 14.58
N THR A 43 -5.39 1.92 14.32
CA THR A 43 -4.99 3.33 14.37
C THR A 43 -5.80 4.19 13.40
N VAL A 44 -6.00 3.73 12.17
CA VAL A 44 -6.82 4.45 11.17
C VAL A 44 -8.30 4.53 11.61
N ILE A 45 -8.87 3.44 12.13
CA ILE A 45 -10.23 3.41 12.67
C ILE A 45 -10.38 4.42 13.81
N ASP A 46 -9.41 4.48 14.70
CA ASP A 46 -9.38 5.40 15.83
C ASP A 46 -9.29 6.87 15.40
N LEU A 47 -8.49 7.17 14.37
CA LEU A 47 -8.38 8.51 13.78
C LEU A 47 -9.72 8.98 13.20
N TYR A 48 -10.45 8.11 12.51
CA TYR A 48 -11.81 8.41 12.04
C TYR A 48 -12.78 8.61 13.20
N ALA A 49 -12.81 7.68 14.16
CA ALA A 49 -13.76 7.71 15.27
C ALA A 49 -13.61 8.97 16.15
N LYS A 50 -12.39 9.49 16.26
CA LYS A 50 -12.05 10.67 17.06
C LYS A 50 -12.01 11.98 16.26
N GLU A 51 -12.23 11.92 14.94
CA GLU A 51 -12.02 13.06 14.02
C GLU A 51 -10.66 13.74 14.25
N ALA A 52 -9.63 12.94 14.55
CA ALA A 52 -8.34 13.44 15.05
C ALA A 52 -7.34 13.75 13.93
N TYR A 53 -7.61 13.29 12.70
CA TYR A 53 -6.75 13.54 11.55
C TYR A 53 -6.98 14.93 10.95
N LYS A 54 -5.88 15.67 10.72
CA LYS A 54 -5.88 16.98 10.07
C LYS A 54 -4.81 17.05 9.00
N SER A 55 -5.19 16.85 7.75
CA SER A 55 -4.23 16.81 6.64
C SER A 55 -3.40 18.08 6.48
N SER A 56 -3.94 19.25 6.85
CA SER A 56 -3.19 20.51 6.88
C SER A 56 -1.95 20.49 7.79
N GLU A 57 -1.96 19.74 8.88
CA GLU A 57 -0.81 19.59 9.80
C GLU A 57 0.28 18.72 9.15
N PHE A 58 -0.09 17.67 8.42
CA PHE A 58 0.83 16.84 7.64
C PHE A 58 1.38 17.60 6.44
N TYR A 59 0.53 18.31 5.70
CA TYR A 59 0.95 19.17 4.60
C TYR A 59 2.01 20.19 5.01
N ALA A 60 1.95 20.74 6.23
CA ALA A 60 2.92 21.70 6.73
C ALA A 60 4.34 21.10 6.97
N ARG A 61 4.49 19.77 6.96
CA ARG A 61 5.80 19.11 7.13
C ARG A 61 6.72 19.43 5.95
N LYS A 62 8.01 19.60 6.24
CA LYS A 62 9.03 19.98 5.24
C LYS A 62 9.19 18.96 4.12
N ALA A 63 8.98 17.67 4.38
CA ALA A 63 9.08 16.63 3.36
C ALA A 63 7.83 16.56 2.48
N ILE A 64 6.65 16.87 3.01
CA ILE A 64 5.36 16.75 2.30
C ILE A 64 5.02 18.01 1.51
N LYS A 65 5.20 19.20 2.10
CA LYS A 65 4.79 20.47 1.49
C LYS A 65 5.27 20.64 0.04
N PRO A 66 6.55 20.42 -0.30
CA PRO A 66 7.03 20.60 -1.66
C PRO A 66 6.40 19.61 -2.66
N LEU A 67 6.06 18.40 -2.20
CA LEU A 67 5.44 17.37 -3.04
C LEU A 67 4.01 17.75 -3.42
N VAL A 68 3.24 18.26 -2.45
CA VAL A 68 1.87 18.71 -2.68
C VAL A 68 1.85 20.02 -3.49
N ASP A 69 2.73 20.98 -3.18
CA ASP A 69 2.86 22.24 -3.94
C ASP A 69 3.23 21.99 -5.41
N PHE A 70 3.98 20.92 -5.69
CA PHE A 70 4.37 20.57 -7.06
C PHE A 70 3.18 20.30 -7.99
N ILE A 71 2.04 19.81 -7.46
CA ILE A 71 0.81 19.54 -8.23
C ILE A 71 0.30 20.80 -8.94
N VAL A 72 0.51 21.98 -8.33
CA VAL A 72 0.09 23.29 -8.84
C VAL A 72 1.27 24.17 -9.27
N SER A 73 2.45 23.57 -9.47
CA SER A 73 3.61 24.27 -10.03
C SER A 73 3.37 24.68 -11.49
N ASP A 74 4.08 25.70 -11.96
CA ASP A 74 4.00 26.17 -13.35
C ASP A 74 4.25 25.04 -14.37
N ALA A 75 5.16 24.12 -14.05
CA ALA A 75 5.49 22.97 -14.91
C ALA A 75 4.30 22.03 -15.10
N ILE A 76 3.57 21.70 -14.03
CA ILE A 76 2.42 20.78 -14.10
C ILE A 76 1.19 21.50 -14.64
N LEU A 77 1.00 22.79 -14.30
CA LEU A 77 -0.05 23.61 -14.86
C LEU A 77 0.09 23.83 -16.38
N ALA A 78 1.31 23.88 -16.91
CA ALA A 78 1.56 24.03 -18.35
C ALA A 78 1.09 22.83 -19.18
N VAL A 79 1.07 21.62 -18.61
CA VAL A 79 0.68 20.38 -19.30
C VAL A 79 -0.68 19.84 -18.88
N GLY A 80 -1.21 20.29 -17.73
CA GLY A 80 -2.42 19.79 -17.12
C GLY A 80 -3.63 20.71 -17.24
N LYS A 81 -4.76 20.27 -16.66
CA LYS A 81 -5.97 21.10 -16.55
C LYS A 81 -6.00 21.77 -15.18
N LYS A 82 -5.79 23.10 -15.17
CA LYS A 82 -5.75 23.93 -13.96
C LYS A 82 -6.84 23.58 -12.94
N GLU A 83 -8.10 23.58 -13.36
CA GLU A 83 -9.26 23.26 -12.51
C GLU A 83 -9.11 21.91 -11.79
N ARG A 84 -8.60 20.88 -12.47
CA ARG A 84 -8.45 19.53 -11.91
C ARG A 84 -7.31 19.46 -10.91
N LEU A 85 -6.19 20.10 -11.23
CA LEU A 85 -4.99 20.14 -10.39
C LEU A 85 -5.25 20.93 -9.10
N GLU A 86 -5.85 22.11 -9.22
CA GLU A 86 -6.26 22.92 -8.06
C GLU A 86 -7.29 22.19 -7.20
N ARG A 87 -8.24 21.46 -7.81
CA ARG A 87 -9.21 20.66 -7.05
C ARG A 87 -8.52 19.55 -6.24
N LEU A 88 -7.59 18.81 -6.85
CA LEU A 88 -6.84 17.75 -6.15
C LEU A 88 -5.96 18.32 -5.04
N TYR A 89 -5.20 19.38 -5.34
CA TYR A 89 -4.36 20.08 -4.36
C TYR A 89 -5.18 20.54 -3.14
N ASN A 90 -6.34 21.16 -3.37
CA ASN A 90 -7.20 21.61 -2.29
C ASN A 90 -7.85 20.45 -1.52
N GLU A 91 -8.21 19.34 -2.17
CA GLU A 91 -8.74 18.15 -1.46
C GLU A 91 -7.69 17.57 -0.51
N LEU A 92 -6.43 17.44 -0.94
CA LEU A 92 -5.34 16.90 -0.11
C LEU A 92 -5.04 17.76 1.13
N ILE A 93 -5.15 19.09 1.02
CA ILE A 93 -4.79 19.99 2.13
C ILE A 93 -5.96 20.22 3.10
N ASN A 94 -7.19 20.23 2.59
CA ASN A 94 -8.34 20.62 3.41
C ASN A 94 -9.17 19.44 3.92
N LYS A 95 -9.06 18.27 3.28
CA LYS A 95 -9.94 17.13 3.59
C LYS A 95 -9.20 15.81 3.69
N ASP A 96 -8.55 15.39 2.60
CA ASP A 96 -7.80 14.14 2.48
C ASP A 96 -8.46 12.98 3.23
N TRP A 97 -9.70 12.68 2.86
CA TRP A 97 -10.55 11.77 3.63
C TRP A 97 -9.91 10.40 3.87
N PHE A 98 -9.15 9.91 2.88
CA PHE A 98 -8.48 8.61 2.93
C PHE A 98 -7.06 8.67 3.50
N MET A 99 -6.69 9.78 4.16
CA MET A 99 -5.43 9.94 4.89
C MET A 99 -4.18 9.72 4.02
N THR A 100 -4.19 10.18 2.77
CA THR A 100 -3.06 10.09 1.84
C THR A 100 -1.76 10.63 2.44
N LEU A 101 -1.83 11.74 3.20
CA LEU A 101 -0.64 12.38 3.77
C LEU A 101 -0.17 11.73 5.08
N LEU A 102 -0.97 10.85 5.69
CA LEU A 102 -0.63 10.14 6.93
C LEU A 102 0.58 9.22 6.68
N ASP A 103 0.48 8.38 5.65
CA ASP A 103 1.47 7.33 5.36
C ASP A 103 2.52 7.75 4.33
N LEU A 104 2.48 8.99 3.81
CA LEU A 104 3.29 9.40 2.67
C LEU A 104 4.80 9.33 2.94
N GLU A 105 5.24 9.75 4.13
CA GLU A 105 6.67 9.75 4.49
C GLU A 105 7.19 8.31 4.61
N ASP A 106 6.47 7.42 5.29
CA ASP A 106 6.85 6.01 5.43
C ASP A 106 6.74 5.25 4.10
N TYR A 107 5.72 5.53 3.28
CA TYR A 107 5.65 5.02 1.92
C TYR A 107 6.92 5.33 1.12
N ILE A 108 7.39 6.58 1.17
CA ILE A 108 8.60 7.00 0.47
C ILE A 108 9.82 6.26 1.03
N GLU A 109 9.99 6.24 2.36
CA GLU A 109 11.13 5.56 3.01
C GLU A 109 11.18 4.07 2.66
N THR A 110 10.06 3.38 2.81
CA THR A 110 9.95 1.95 2.55
C THR A 110 10.12 1.63 1.07
N LYS A 111 9.67 2.50 0.17
CA LYS A 111 9.91 2.38 -1.28
C LYS A 111 11.39 2.55 -1.64
N GLU A 112 12.07 3.54 -1.06
CA GLU A 112 13.51 3.74 -1.31
C GLU A 112 14.34 2.57 -0.77
N ARG A 113 13.97 2.01 0.40
CA ARG A 113 14.55 0.75 0.91
C ARG A 113 14.36 -0.40 -0.08
N MET A 114 13.14 -0.58 -0.61
CA MET A 114 12.85 -1.61 -1.62
C MET A 114 13.70 -1.43 -2.89
N PHE A 115 13.92 -0.20 -3.34
CA PHE A 115 14.79 0.08 -4.49
C PHE A 115 16.26 -0.20 -4.20
N ALA A 116 16.76 0.13 -3.01
CA ALA A 116 18.13 -0.21 -2.61
C ALA A 116 18.34 -1.73 -2.54
N ASP A 117 17.39 -2.46 -1.93
CA ASP A 117 17.43 -3.93 -1.85
C ASP A 117 17.36 -4.61 -3.22
N TYR A 118 16.75 -3.96 -4.22
CA TYR A 118 16.69 -4.48 -5.58
C TYR A 118 18.07 -4.57 -6.25
N GLU A 119 19.03 -3.74 -5.84
CA GLU A 119 20.40 -3.73 -6.37
C GLU A 119 21.19 -4.98 -5.95
N ASP A 120 20.90 -5.55 -4.77
CA ASP A 120 21.38 -6.88 -4.39
C ASP A 120 20.47 -7.95 -4.97
N ARG A 121 20.84 -8.45 -6.15
CA ARG A 121 20.03 -9.40 -6.91
C ARG A 121 19.85 -10.74 -6.21
N ASP A 122 20.84 -11.20 -5.44
CA ASP A 122 20.77 -12.51 -4.80
C ASP A 122 19.77 -12.44 -3.63
N VAL A 123 19.92 -11.43 -2.76
CA VAL A 123 18.97 -11.17 -1.66
C VAL A 123 17.56 -10.93 -2.20
N TRP A 124 17.41 -10.16 -3.28
CA TRP A 124 16.11 -9.92 -3.90
C TRP A 124 15.44 -11.21 -4.39
N LEU A 125 16.21 -12.08 -5.08
CA LEU A 125 15.68 -13.33 -5.62
C LEU A 125 15.32 -14.33 -4.53
N GLU A 126 16.03 -14.34 -3.40
CA GLU A 126 15.65 -15.13 -2.22
C GLU A 126 14.25 -14.73 -1.72
N LYS A 127 14.00 -13.42 -1.54
CA LYS A 127 12.68 -12.91 -1.14
C LYS A 127 11.58 -13.32 -2.13
N VAL A 128 11.88 -13.24 -3.43
CA VAL A 128 10.95 -13.62 -4.51
C VAL A 128 10.61 -15.11 -4.46
N LEU A 129 11.62 -15.97 -4.27
CA LEU A 129 11.42 -17.41 -4.18
C LEU A 129 10.53 -17.79 -2.98
N VAL A 130 10.72 -17.13 -1.83
CA VAL A 130 9.85 -17.32 -0.67
C VAL A 130 8.39 -16.96 -1.00
N ASN A 131 8.16 -15.82 -1.66
CA ASN A 131 6.81 -15.41 -2.08
C ASN A 131 6.16 -16.45 -3.00
N ILE A 132 6.85 -16.88 -4.06
CA ILE A 132 6.31 -17.86 -5.00
C ILE A 132 6.02 -19.19 -4.29
N ALA A 133 6.92 -19.65 -3.43
CA ALA A 133 6.78 -20.92 -2.70
C ALA A 133 5.58 -20.93 -1.75
N LYS A 134 5.18 -19.77 -1.21
CA LYS A 134 4.04 -19.62 -0.29
C LYS A 134 2.72 -19.29 -0.98
N ALA A 135 2.74 -18.89 -2.26
CA ALA A 135 1.57 -18.43 -2.99
C ALA A 135 0.48 -19.51 -3.18
N GLY A 136 0.82 -20.80 -3.05
CA GLY A 136 -0.13 -21.91 -3.18
C GLY A 136 -1.32 -21.83 -2.22
N PHE A 137 -1.16 -21.17 -1.05
CA PHE A 137 -2.26 -20.91 -0.13
C PHE A 137 -3.41 -20.15 -0.80
N PHE A 138 -3.12 -19.25 -1.73
CA PHE A 138 -4.10 -18.39 -2.39
C PHE A 138 -4.75 -19.01 -3.64
N SER A 139 -4.60 -20.33 -3.85
CA SER A 139 -5.32 -21.02 -4.92
C SER A 139 -6.84 -20.92 -4.71
N ALA A 140 -7.57 -20.58 -5.79
CA ALA A 140 -9.02 -20.58 -5.77
C ALA A 140 -9.59 -21.98 -5.48
N ASP A 141 -8.90 -23.04 -5.89
CA ASP A 141 -9.31 -24.43 -5.62
C ASP A 141 -9.38 -24.70 -4.10
N ARG A 142 -8.44 -24.15 -3.33
CA ARG A 142 -8.46 -24.24 -1.86
C ARG A 142 -9.68 -23.54 -1.29
N THR A 143 -9.98 -22.33 -1.77
CA THR A 143 -11.15 -21.57 -1.35
C THR A 143 -12.45 -22.31 -1.69
N ILE A 144 -12.58 -22.84 -2.91
CA ILE A 144 -13.75 -23.62 -3.32
C ILE A 144 -13.91 -24.88 -2.47
N ALA A 145 -12.82 -25.58 -2.15
CA ALA A 145 -12.86 -26.74 -1.26
C ALA A 145 -13.37 -26.38 0.14
N GLN A 146 -12.91 -25.27 0.72
CA GLN A 146 -13.38 -24.77 2.03
C GLN A 146 -14.85 -24.38 1.99
N TYR A 147 -15.31 -23.66 0.96
CA TYR A 147 -16.74 -23.34 0.80
C TYR A 147 -17.61 -24.60 0.70
N ASN A 148 -17.13 -25.63 0.01
CA ASN A 148 -17.85 -26.89 -0.07
C ASN A 148 -17.90 -27.61 1.27
N ASP A 149 -16.80 -27.64 2.00
CA ASP A 149 -16.71 -28.32 3.31
C ASP A 149 -17.54 -27.62 4.39
N GLU A 150 -17.53 -26.28 4.43
CA GLU A 150 -18.12 -25.50 5.54
C GLU A 150 -19.54 -25.00 5.26
N ILE A 151 -19.93 -24.82 4.00
CA ILE A 151 -21.18 -24.12 3.64
C ILE A 151 -22.05 -24.92 2.68
N TRP A 152 -21.53 -25.33 1.52
CA TRP A 152 -22.38 -25.88 0.46
C TRP A 152 -22.69 -27.36 0.62
N HIS A 153 -21.75 -28.14 1.14
CA HIS A 153 -21.83 -29.59 1.30
C HIS A 153 -22.31 -30.32 0.03
N LEU A 154 -21.75 -29.92 -1.13
CA LEU A 154 -22.03 -30.56 -2.41
C LEU A 154 -21.20 -31.84 -2.50
N ASN A 155 -21.84 -32.90 -2.99
CA ASN A 155 -21.26 -34.23 -3.14
C ASN A 155 -20.47 -34.35 -4.45
#